data_AF-L1PNR7-F1
#
_entry.id   AF-L1PNR7-F1
#
_cell.length_a   1.000
_cell.length_b   1.000
_cell.length_c   1.000
_cell.angle_alpha   90.00
_cell.angle_beta   90.00
_cell.angle_gamma   90.00
#
_symmetry.space_group_name_H-M   'P 1'
#
loop_
_entity.id
_entity.type
_entity.pdbx_description
1 polymer ?
#
loop_
_entity_poly.entity_id
_entity_poly.type
_entity_poly.pdbx_seq_one_letter_code
_entity_poly.pdbx_strand_id
1 'polypeptide(L)'
;MKKLIFSALIATVLFVSSCRKDNEEEDSRSLLGTWYFVSLTVKDTDHYLANKCAQDSEVAFSETDYTHLAVSLLSNGNCDRNITNHTYTTEGNVINYVNKENNQKGSMEFHIKNNVLSLSYPSANANGKKDTYVYRRKDTHDPAVGKWFLKRVETHGKTIDASRDDCYKKGYLRIDRFRISTHFAFPNAQTGGCREIDDTRQWINIGGKYYQADDNKKATTNIAFELIDGGNTIKVTNNNERYYYKK
;
A
#
# COMPACT_ATOMS: atom_id res chain seq x y z
N MET A 1 22.52 8.10 72.17
CA MET A 1 23.27 6.92 71.69
C MET A 1 22.50 6.25 70.56
N LYS A 2 23.23 5.79 69.55
CA LYS A 2 22.85 4.97 68.39
C LYS A 2 22.14 5.70 67.22
N LYS A 3 22.99 6.04 66.25
CA LYS A 3 22.68 6.22 64.83
C LYS A 3 22.17 4.89 64.26
N LEU A 4 21.15 4.93 63.41
CA LEU A 4 20.91 3.92 62.39
C LEU A 4 20.49 4.61 61.09
N ILE A 5 21.32 4.39 60.07
CA ILE A 5 21.15 4.73 58.66
C ILE A 5 20.33 3.61 58.04
N PHE A 6 19.25 3.89 57.32
CA PHE A 6 18.73 3.05 56.22
C PHE A 6 17.93 3.96 55.28
N SER A 7 18.52 4.31 54.13
CA SER A 7 18.36 3.62 52.84
C SER A 7 17.09 4.09 52.13
N ALA A 8 17.31 4.99 51.16
CA ALA A 8 16.33 5.42 50.19
C ALA A 8 15.99 4.25 49.25
N LEU A 9 14.71 3.90 49.17
CA LEU A 9 14.17 3.09 48.08
C LEU A 9 13.11 3.93 47.38
N ILE A 10 13.54 4.67 46.36
CA ILE A 10 12.63 5.27 45.39
C ILE A 10 12.09 4.10 44.56
N ALA A 11 10.84 3.73 44.79
CA ALA A 11 10.13 2.80 43.93
C ALA A 11 9.82 3.51 42.60
N THR A 12 10.78 3.47 41.67
CA THR A 12 10.48 3.66 40.25
C THR A 12 9.64 2.48 39.81
N VAL A 13 8.32 2.69 39.77
CA VAL A 13 7.39 1.85 39.01
C VAL A 13 7.81 2.00 37.55
N LEU A 14 8.65 1.07 37.10
CA LEU A 14 8.85 0.84 35.68
C LEU A 14 7.50 0.40 35.14
N PHE A 15 6.80 1.33 34.48
CA PHE A 15 5.85 0.96 33.45
C PHE A 15 6.64 0.18 32.41
N VAL A 16 6.71 -1.14 32.60
CA VAL A 16 6.84 -2.07 31.48
C VAL A 16 5.54 -1.91 30.70
N SER A 17 5.48 -0.85 29.88
CA SER A 17 4.66 -0.91 28.68
C SER A 17 5.10 -2.20 28.02
N SER A 18 4.22 -3.18 28.04
CA SER A 18 4.32 -4.33 27.17
C SER A 18 4.45 -3.78 25.76
N CYS A 19 5.69 -3.60 25.29
CA CYS A 19 6.00 -3.77 23.89
C CYS A 19 5.62 -5.22 23.62
N ARG A 20 4.35 -5.44 23.30
CA ARG A 20 3.94 -6.61 22.56
C ARG A 20 4.74 -6.50 21.27
N LYS A 21 5.89 -7.19 21.25
CA LYS A 21 6.53 -7.59 20.02
C LYS A 21 5.45 -8.41 19.33
N ASP A 22 4.85 -7.83 18.29
CA ASP A 22 3.99 -8.54 17.35
C ASP A 22 4.86 -9.54 16.58
N ASN A 23 5.38 -10.54 17.29
CA ASN A 23 6.01 -11.72 16.74
C ASN A 23 4.92 -12.80 16.63
N GLU A 24 3.76 -12.45 16.07
CA GLU A 24 2.86 -13.49 15.59
C GLU A 24 3.58 -14.10 14.38
N GLU A 25 4.05 -15.34 14.53
CA GLU A 25 4.53 -16.12 13.40
C GLU A 25 3.47 -16.06 12.31
N GLU A 26 3.87 -15.67 11.10
CA GLU A 26 2.94 -15.59 9.99
C GLU A 26 2.43 -16.99 9.66
N ASP A 27 1.15 -17.25 9.96
CA ASP A 27 0.49 -18.52 9.67
C ASP A 27 0.56 -18.76 8.15
N SER A 28 1.28 -19.78 7.71
CA SER A 28 1.44 -20.09 6.29
C SER A 28 0.12 -20.39 5.58
N ARG A 29 -0.94 -20.78 6.32
CA ARG A 29 -2.30 -20.87 5.76
C ARG A 29 -2.82 -19.53 5.27
N SER A 30 -2.27 -18.41 5.75
CA SER A 30 -2.59 -17.08 5.25
C SER A 30 -2.15 -16.87 3.80
N LEU A 31 -1.18 -17.65 3.27
CA LEU A 31 -0.79 -17.60 1.85
C LEU A 31 -1.88 -18.13 0.92
N LEU A 32 -2.73 -19.05 1.39
CA LEU A 32 -3.71 -19.77 0.56
C LEU A 32 -4.62 -18.81 -0.21
N GLY A 33 -4.82 -19.14 -1.49
CA GLY A 33 -5.64 -18.38 -2.42
C GLY A 33 -4.83 -17.68 -3.51
N THR A 34 -5.50 -16.79 -4.23
CA THR A 34 -4.93 -16.06 -5.37
C THR A 34 -4.64 -14.61 -5.03
N TRP A 35 -3.48 -14.15 -5.46
CA TRP A 35 -2.99 -12.79 -5.26
C TRP A 35 -2.59 -12.19 -6.59
N TYR A 36 -2.99 -10.95 -6.84
CA TYR A 36 -2.62 -10.24 -8.06
C TYR A 36 -1.48 -9.28 -7.81
N PHE A 37 -0.63 -9.11 -8.81
CA PHE A 37 0.53 -8.22 -8.72
C PHE A 37 0.11 -6.74 -8.74
N VAL A 38 0.69 -5.95 -7.84
CA VAL A 38 0.38 -4.52 -7.67
C VAL A 38 1.60 -3.65 -7.97
N SER A 39 2.72 -3.92 -7.30
CA SER A 39 3.90 -3.06 -7.36
C SER A 39 5.17 -3.84 -7.01
N LEU A 40 6.31 -3.26 -7.38
CA LEU A 40 7.65 -3.78 -7.09
C LEU A 40 8.45 -2.72 -6.34
N THR A 41 9.16 -3.12 -5.29
CA THR A 41 10.22 -2.33 -4.67
C THR A 41 11.56 -2.92 -5.08
N VAL A 42 12.40 -2.14 -5.72
CA VAL A 42 13.73 -2.55 -6.17
C VAL A 42 14.77 -2.08 -5.17
N LYS A 43 15.66 -2.98 -4.74
CA LYS A 43 16.81 -2.70 -3.86
C LYS A 43 16.44 -1.93 -2.59
N ASP A 44 15.29 -2.26 -2.01
CA ASP A 44 14.68 -1.62 -0.84
C ASP A 44 14.42 -0.11 -0.96
N THR A 45 14.48 0.46 -2.17
CA THR A 45 14.44 1.93 -2.36
C THR A 45 13.44 2.39 -3.40
N ASP A 46 13.45 1.80 -4.59
CA ASP A 46 12.69 2.34 -5.71
C ASP A 46 11.37 1.58 -5.89
N HIS A 47 10.25 2.28 -5.73
CA HIS A 47 8.93 1.67 -5.84
C HIS A 47 8.32 1.93 -7.22
N TYR A 48 7.78 0.88 -7.84
CA TYR A 48 7.21 0.90 -9.18
C TYR A 48 5.82 0.26 -9.20
N LEU A 49 4.85 0.92 -9.84
CA LEU A 49 3.54 0.34 -10.12
C LEU A 49 3.65 -0.70 -11.24
N ALA A 50 2.87 -1.77 -11.16
CA ALA A 50 2.71 -2.71 -12.26
C ALA A 50 2.24 -1.99 -13.54
N ASN A 51 2.92 -2.28 -14.66
CA ASN A 51 2.51 -1.79 -15.98
C ASN A 51 1.21 -2.48 -16.44
N LYS A 52 0.62 -2.00 -17.55
CA LYS A 52 -0.67 -2.49 -18.06
C LYS A 52 -0.76 -4.02 -18.24
N CYS A 53 0.34 -4.71 -18.59
CA CYS A 53 0.36 -6.16 -18.76
C CYS A 53 0.60 -6.85 -17.42
N ALA A 54 1.56 -6.35 -16.64
CA ALA A 54 1.92 -6.93 -15.36
C ALA A 54 0.77 -6.93 -14.34
N GLN A 55 -0.20 -6.04 -14.50
CA GLN A 55 -1.44 -6.00 -13.70
C GLN A 55 -2.29 -7.28 -13.80
N ASP A 56 -2.10 -8.10 -14.83
CA ASP A 56 -2.74 -9.41 -15.01
C ASP A 56 -1.90 -10.57 -14.42
N SER A 57 -0.73 -10.27 -13.84
CA SER A 57 0.11 -11.29 -13.20
C SER A 57 -0.48 -11.72 -11.87
N GLU A 58 -0.39 -13.02 -11.58
CA GLU A 58 -0.97 -13.62 -10.38
C GLU A 58 -0.01 -14.65 -9.77
N VAL A 59 -0.06 -14.78 -8.45
CA VAL A 59 0.46 -15.94 -7.72
C VAL A 59 -0.70 -16.62 -7.01
N ALA A 60 -0.74 -17.94 -7.06
CA ALA A 60 -1.76 -18.73 -6.40
C ALA A 60 -1.12 -19.81 -5.54
N PHE A 61 -1.45 -19.85 -4.25
CA PHE A 61 -0.96 -20.85 -3.30
C PHE A 61 -2.07 -21.83 -2.93
N SER A 62 -1.75 -23.11 -2.99
CA SER A 62 -2.51 -24.21 -2.38
C SER A 62 -1.77 -24.75 -1.16
N GLU A 63 -2.24 -25.84 -0.57
CA GLU A 63 -1.60 -26.46 0.60
C GLU A 63 -0.12 -26.85 0.36
N THR A 64 0.25 -27.24 -0.86
CA THR A 64 1.59 -27.76 -1.17
C THR A 64 2.22 -27.17 -2.42
N ASP A 65 1.44 -26.47 -3.25
CA ASP A 65 1.88 -25.94 -4.54
C ASP A 65 1.68 -24.44 -4.62
N TYR A 66 2.52 -23.78 -5.42
CA TYR A 66 2.19 -22.44 -5.90
C TYR A 66 2.43 -22.30 -7.40
N THR A 67 1.55 -21.55 -8.04
CA THR A 67 1.62 -21.20 -9.46
C THR A 67 1.91 -19.73 -9.59
N HIS A 68 2.82 -19.37 -10.49
CA HIS A 68 3.11 -18.00 -10.87
C HIS A 68 2.78 -17.78 -12.34
N LEU A 69 1.77 -16.96 -12.60
CA LEU A 69 1.44 -16.40 -13.91
C LEU A 69 2.12 -15.04 -14.02
N ALA A 70 3.19 -14.96 -14.82
CA ALA A 70 3.84 -13.71 -15.17
C ALA A 70 3.30 -13.19 -16.50
N VAL A 71 2.80 -11.95 -16.51
CA VAL A 71 2.33 -11.28 -17.72
C VAL A 71 3.22 -10.08 -18.02
N SER A 72 4.04 -10.17 -19.06
CA SER A 72 5.08 -9.19 -19.36
C SER A 72 4.75 -8.37 -20.61
N LEU A 73 5.14 -7.09 -20.60
CA LEU A 73 5.04 -6.23 -21.78
C LEU A 73 6.22 -6.51 -22.72
N LEU A 74 5.94 -6.93 -23.95
CA LEU A 74 6.92 -7.11 -25.01
C LEU A 74 7.27 -5.78 -25.69
N SER A 75 8.40 -5.74 -26.40
CA SER A 75 8.86 -4.55 -27.15
C SER A 75 7.88 -4.10 -28.24
N ASN A 76 7.08 -5.01 -28.80
CA ASN A 76 6.02 -4.72 -29.77
C ASN A 76 4.72 -4.19 -29.13
N GLY A 77 4.68 -4.01 -27.80
CA GLY A 77 3.54 -3.47 -27.07
C GLY A 77 2.48 -4.51 -26.66
N ASN A 78 2.64 -5.77 -27.05
CA ASN A 78 1.77 -6.88 -26.67
C ASN A 78 2.13 -7.43 -25.28
N CYS A 79 1.17 -8.10 -24.65
CA CYS A 79 1.39 -8.80 -23.40
C CYS A 79 1.69 -10.29 -23.68
N ASP A 80 2.78 -10.79 -23.12
CA ASP A 80 3.13 -12.22 -23.14
C ASP A 80 2.81 -12.87 -21.79
N ARG A 81 2.43 -14.15 -21.82
CA ARG A 81 2.00 -14.90 -20.64
C ARG A 81 2.88 -16.13 -20.44
N ASN A 82 3.47 -16.23 -19.25
CA ASN A 82 4.26 -17.39 -18.84
C ASN A 82 3.73 -17.93 -17.50
N ILE A 83 3.51 -19.24 -17.42
CA ILE A 83 3.04 -19.93 -16.22
C ILE A 83 4.15 -20.85 -15.74
N THR A 84 4.52 -20.73 -14.47
CA THR A 84 5.45 -21.64 -13.81
C THR A 84 4.79 -22.26 -12.59
N ASN A 85 5.02 -23.55 -12.39
CA ASN A 85 4.44 -24.31 -11.29
C ASN A 85 5.54 -24.80 -10.35
N HIS A 86 5.29 -24.71 -9.05
CA HIS A 86 6.25 -25.04 -8.02
C HIS A 86 5.57 -25.86 -6.93
N THR A 87 6.33 -26.75 -6.29
CA THR A 87 5.99 -27.22 -4.94
C THR A 87 6.62 -26.25 -3.94
N TYR A 88 6.03 -26.10 -2.74
CA TYR A 88 6.64 -25.30 -1.70
C TYR A 88 6.42 -25.83 -0.29
N THR A 89 7.26 -25.36 0.62
CA THR A 89 7.13 -25.51 2.07
C THR A 89 7.41 -24.16 2.72
N THR A 90 7.01 -24.01 3.98
CA THR A 90 7.27 -22.80 4.76
C THR A 90 8.06 -23.13 6.02
N GLU A 91 9.01 -22.28 6.36
CA GLU A 91 9.76 -22.31 7.62
C GLU A 91 9.82 -20.88 8.16
N GLY A 92 9.01 -20.60 9.19
CA GLY A 92 8.76 -19.22 9.61
C GLY A 92 8.19 -18.38 8.45
N ASN A 93 8.84 -17.25 8.17
CA ASN A 93 8.45 -16.33 7.08
C ASN A 93 9.18 -16.61 5.75
N VAL A 94 9.78 -17.79 5.59
CA VAL A 94 10.49 -18.18 4.37
C VAL A 94 9.70 -19.26 3.63
N ILE A 95 9.45 -19.03 2.34
CA ILE A 95 8.95 -20.02 1.39
C ILE A 95 10.16 -20.67 0.72
N ASN A 96 10.29 -21.98 0.86
CA ASN A 96 11.24 -22.79 0.10
C ASN A 96 10.48 -23.49 -1.03
N TYR A 97 10.92 -23.32 -2.28
CA TYR A 97 10.19 -23.82 -3.44
C TYR A 97 11.06 -24.60 -4.42
N VAL A 98 10.40 -25.48 -5.18
CA VAL A 98 11.01 -26.28 -6.25
C VAL A 98 10.15 -26.19 -7.49
N ASN A 99 10.74 -25.70 -8.59
CA ASN A 99 10.10 -25.65 -9.90
C ASN A 99 9.85 -27.08 -10.42
N LYS A 100 8.61 -27.36 -10.81
CA LYS A 100 8.17 -28.71 -11.23
C LYS A 100 8.70 -29.15 -12.60
N GLU A 101 9.13 -28.21 -13.45
CA GLU A 101 9.61 -28.51 -14.81
C GLU A 101 11.12 -28.82 -14.83
N ASN A 102 11.91 -28.05 -14.08
CA ASN A 102 13.38 -28.13 -14.14
C ASN A 102 14.05 -28.47 -12.79
N ASN A 103 13.28 -28.73 -11.73
CA ASN A 103 13.76 -29.02 -10.37
C ASN A 103 14.64 -27.93 -9.74
N GLN A 104 14.64 -26.72 -10.31
CA GLN A 104 15.35 -25.59 -9.74
C GLN A 104 14.76 -25.24 -8.38
N LYS A 105 15.62 -25.13 -7.38
CA LYS A 105 15.25 -24.74 -6.02
C LYS A 105 15.45 -23.25 -5.81
N GLY A 106 14.61 -22.66 -4.98
CA GLY A 106 14.76 -21.28 -4.54
C GLY A 106 14.10 -21.06 -3.20
N SER A 107 14.31 -19.85 -2.68
CA SER A 107 13.67 -19.39 -1.47
C SER A 107 13.30 -17.92 -1.60
N MET A 108 12.24 -17.52 -0.90
CA MET A 108 11.81 -16.13 -0.81
C MET A 108 11.26 -15.88 0.59
N GLU A 109 11.42 -14.67 1.08
CA GLU A 109 10.71 -14.24 2.30
C GLU A 109 9.32 -13.77 1.93
N PHE A 110 8.35 -14.01 2.81
CA PHE A 110 7.01 -13.45 2.68
C PHE A 110 6.63 -12.61 3.89
N HIS A 111 5.76 -11.63 3.64
CA HIS A 111 5.06 -10.87 4.67
C HIS A 111 3.59 -10.68 4.28
N ILE A 112 2.64 -11.07 5.13
CA ILE A 112 1.21 -10.81 4.92
C ILE A 112 0.67 -9.84 5.96
N LYS A 113 0.08 -8.73 5.50
CA LYS A 113 -0.64 -7.79 6.35
C LYS A 113 -1.80 -7.15 5.59
N ASN A 114 -2.98 -7.08 6.21
CA ASN A 114 -4.16 -6.42 5.65
C ASN A 114 -4.48 -6.85 4.19
N ASN A 115 -4.43 -8.16 3.91
CA ASN A 115 -4.64 -8.74 2.58
C ASN A 115 -3.65 -8.27 1.50
N VAL A 116 -2.47 -7.81 1.92
CA VAL A 116 -1.32 -7.54 1.07
C VAL A 116 -0.23 -8.56 1.37
N LEU A 117 0.22 -9.25 0.33
CA LEU A 117 1.34 -10.18 0.36
C LEU A 117 2.57 -9.50 -0.23
N SER A 118 3.68 -9.51 0.49
CA SER A 118 4.99 -9.10 -0.01
C SER A 118 5.85 -10.34 -0.19
N LEU A 119 6.45 -10.53 -1.34
CA LEU A 119 7.43 -11.58 -1.63
C LEU A 119 8.78 -10.93 -1.92
N SER A 120 9.78 -11.22 -1.09
CA SER A 120 11.09 -10.58 -1.15
C SER A 120 12.19 -11.56 -1.57
N TYR A 121 13.00 -11.15 -2.53
CA TYR A 121 14.13 -11.90 -3.06
C TYR A 121 15.43 -11.11 -2.85
N PRO A 122 16.57 -11.77 -2.64
CA PRO A 122 17.87 -11.09 -2.70
C PRO A 122 18.05 -10.39 -4.05
N SER A 123 18.32 -9.09 -4.02
CA SER A 123 18.54 -8.34 -5.25
C SER A 123 19.95 -8.57 -5.76
N ALA A 124 20.08 -8.88 -7.06
CA ALA A 124 21.36 -9.13 -7.68
C ALA A 124 22.29 -7.91 -7.58
N ASN A 125 23.53 -8.13 -7.14
CA ASN A 125 24.58 -7.11 -7.04
C ASN A 125 24.20 -5.91 -6.14
N ALA A 126 23.42 -6.13 -5.08
CA ALA A 126 22.87 -5.05 -4.25
C ALA A 126 23.27 -5.11 -2.76
N ASN A 127 24.39 -5.76 -2.40
CA ASN A 127 24.95 -5.76 -1.04
C ASN A 127 23.92 -6.12 0.07
N GLY A 128 23.18 -7.21 -0.11
CA GLY A 128 22.20 -7.69 0.88
C GLY A 128 20.83 -7.02 0.83
N LYS A 129 20.61 -6.09 -0.11
CA LYS A 129 19.29 -5.50 -0.39
C LYS A 129 18.35 -6.48 -1.10
N LYS A 130 17.05 -6.20 -1.03
CA LYS A 130 15.99 -7.07 -1.59
C LYS A 130 15.17 -6.37 -2.66
N ASP A 131 14.67 -7.19 -3.58
CA ASP A 131 13.58 -6.83 -4.48
C ASP A 131 12.29 -7.43 -3.92
N THR A 132 11.29 -6.60 -3.68
CA THR A 132 10.03 -6.98 -3.03
C THR A 132 8.85 -6.77 -3.95
N TYR A 133 8.19 -7.87 -4.32
CA TYR A 133 6.99 -7.88 -5.12
C TYR A 133 5.77 -7.81 -4.20
N VAL A 134 4.89 -6.87 -4.45
CA VAL A 134 3.69 -6.63 -3.65
C VAL A 134 2.47 -7.11 -4.42
N TYR A 135 1.69 -7.95 -3.78
CA TYR A 135 0.46 -8.53 -4.29
C TYR A 135 -0.70 -8.21 -3.35
N ARG A 136 -1.92 -8.21 -3.88
CA ARG A 136 -3.14 -8.10 -3.07
C ARG A 136 -4.05 -9.29 -3.33
N ARG A 137 -4.76 -9.74 -2.30
CA ARG A 137 -5.67 -10.89 -2.40
C ARG A 137 -6.81 -10.59 -3.40
N LYS A 138 -7.10 -11.53 -4.31
CA LYS A 138 -7.99 -11.34 -5.47
C LYS A 138 -9.43 -10.99 -5.11
N ASP A 139 -9.94 -11.50 -4.01
CA ASP A 139 -11.27 -11.25 -3.46
C ASP A 139 -11.34 -10.00 -2.56
N THR A 140 -10.24 -9.26 -2.43
CA THR A 140 -10.16 -8.06 -1.59
C THR A 140 -9.84 -6.81 -2.40
N HIS A 141 -10.28 -5.68 -1.88
CA HIS A 141 -10.00 -4.37 -2.44
C HIS A 141 -9.18 -3.56 -1.45
N ASP A 142 -8.34 -2.66 -1.97
CA ASP A 142 -7.68 -1.69 -1.11
C ASP A 142 -8.75 -0.86 -0.37
N PRO A 143 -8.62 -0.60 0.93
CA PRO A 143 -9.61 0.17 1.69
C PRO A 143 -9.88 1.57 1.11
N ALA A 144 -8.92 2.15 0.37
CA ALA A 144 -9.07 3.43 -0.31
C ALA A 144 -9.98 3.36 -1.56
N VAL A 145 -10.15 2.18 -2.16
CA VAL A 145 -10.99 2.01 -3.36
C VAL A 145 -12.44 2.35 -3.02
N GLY A 146 -13.04 3.22 -3.86
CA GLY A 146 -14.39 3.70 -3.67
C GLY A 146 -14.58 5.14 -4.15
N LYS A 147 -15.80 5.65 -3.93
CA LYS A 147 -16.13 7.06 -4.13
C LYS A 147 -16.15 7.76 -2.78
N TRP A 148 -15.55 8.94 -2.71
CA TRP A 148 -15.40 9.72 -1.49
C TRP A 148 -15.82 11.16 -1.74
N PHE A 149 -16.66 11.72 -0.89
CA PHE A 149 -17.20 13.07 -1.03
C PHE A 149 -16.47 14.03 -0.13
N LEU A 150 -16.18 15.23 -0.65
CA LEU A 150 -15.49 16.27 0.11
C LEU A 150 -16.38 16.72 1.28
N LYS A 151 -15.82 16.73 2.49
CA LYS A 151 -16.51 17.15 3.72
C LYS A 151 -15.90 18.36 4.37
N ARG A 152 -14.58 18.50 4.30
CA ARG A 152 -13.87 19.61 4.93
C ARG A 152 -12.68 20.04 4.10
N VAL A 153 -12.49 21.35 4.02
CA VAL A 153 -11.29 21.98 3.45
C VAL A 153 -10.64 22.84 4.51
N GLU A 154 -9.34 22.67 4.70
CA GLU A 154 -8.51 23.54 5.53
C GLU A 154 -7.55 24.30 4.60
N THR A 155 -7.71 25.61 4.49
CA THR A 155 -6.90 26.47 3.60
C THR A 155 -6.66 27.81 4.28
N HIS A 156 -5.42 28.32 4.22
CA HIS A 156 -5.03 29.62 4.78
C HIS A 156 -5.49 29.86 6.24
N GLY A 157 -5.42 28.83 7.09
CA GLY A 157 -5.83 28.90 8.50
C GLY A 157 -7.35 28.91 8.73
N LYS A 158 -8.17 28.78 7.68
CA LYS A 158 -9.62 28.65 7.75
C LYS A 158 -10.04 27.20 7.54
N THR A 159 -11.12 26.81 8.22
CA THR A 159 -11.80 25.53 8.01
C THR A 159 -13.15 25.80 7.37
N ILE A 160 -13.42 25.12 6.25
CA ILE A 160 -14.66 25.20 5.49
C ILE A 160 -15.37 23.86 5.61
N ASP A 161 -16.64 23.88 6.01
CA ASP A 161 -17.55 22.73 5.91
C ASP A 161 -18.03 22.64 4.46
N ALA A 162 -17.37 21.76 3.69
CA ALA A 162 -17.65 21.59 2.27
C ALA A 162 -19.07 21.07 2.01
N SER A 163 -19.70 20.42 2.99
CA SER A 163 -21.04 19.86 2.82
C SER A 163 -22.15 20.92 2.77
N ARG A 164 -21.86 22.14 3.22
CA ARG A 164 -22.81 23.27 3.28
C ARG A 164 -22.64 24.29 2.17
N ASP A 165 -21.55 24.21 1.42
CA ASP A 165 -21.24 25.14 0.32
C ASP A 165 -21.67 24.54 -1.03
N ASP A 166 -22.35 25.34 -1.85
CA ASP A 166 -22.95 24.87 -3.11
C ASP A 166 -21.94 24.39 -4.15
N CYS A 167 -20.70 24.89 -4.10
CA CYS A 167 -19.63 24.46 -4.97
C CYS A 167 -18.86 23.29 -4.35
N TYR A 168 -18.39 23.43 -3.11
CA TYR A 168 -17.56 22.38 -2.49
C TYR A 168 -18.28 21.05 -2.33
N LYS A 169 -19.61 21.05 -2.12
CA LYS A 169 -20.39 19.80 -1.99
C LYS A 169 -20.38 18.93 -3.25
N LYS A 170 -20.03 19.50 -4.41
CA LYS A 170 -19.87 18.75 -5.66
C LYS A 170 -18.55 17.98 -5.72
N GLY A 171 -17.56 18.34 -4.92
CA GLY A 171 -16.23 17.74 -4.95
C GLY A 171 -16.21 16.28 -4.49
N TYR A 172 -15.50 15.43 -5.21
CA TYR A 172 -15.32 14.02 -4.84
C TYR A 172 -13.98 13.45 -5.33
N LEU A 173 -13.57 12.33 -4.72
CA LEU A 173 -12.56 11.43 -5.23
C LEU A 173 -13.23 10.15 -5.70
N ARG A 174 -12.74 9.59 -6.81
CA ARG A 174 -13.00 8.22 -7.21
C ARG A 174 -11.67 7.50 -7.28
N ILE A 175 -11.53 6.46 -6.47
CA ILE A 175 -10.32 5.65 -6.40
C ILE A 175 -10.68 4.26 -6.89
N ASP A 176 -9.99 3.83 -7.94
CA ASP A 176 -9.99 2.44 -8.37
C ASP A 176 -8.61 1.83 -8.10
N ARG A 177 -8.43 0.58 -8.55
CA ARG A 177 -7.23 -0.23 -8.32
C ARG A 177 -5.92 0.44 -8.76
N PHE A 178 -5.98 1.33 -9.76
CA PHE A 178 -4.79 1.89 -10.41
C PHE A 178 -4.80 3.41 -10.51
N ARG A 179 -5.97 4.03 -10.35
CA ARG A 179 -6.18 5.46 -10.57
C ARG A 179 -6.94 6.09 -9.43
N ILE A 180 -6.59 7.35 -9.20
CA ILE A 180 -7.36 8.29 -8.40
C ILE A 180 -7.80 9.41 -9.34
N SER A 181 -9.11 9.62 -9.43
CA SER A 181 -9.72 10.73 -10.15
C SER A 181 -10.29 11.70 -9.13
N THR A 182 -9.81 12.94 -9.17
CA THR A 182 -10.29 14.03 -8.31
C THR A 182 -11.19 14.94 -9.14
N HIS A 183 -12.40 15.18 -8.64
CA HIS A 183 -13.25 16.26 -9.12
C HIS A 183 -13.30 17.31 -8.03
N PHE A 184 -12.74 18.48 -8.28
CA PHE A 184 -12.70 19.58 -7.33
C PHE A 184 -13.57 20.73 -7.83
N ALA A 185 -14.43 21.24 -6.97
CA ALA A 185 -15.36 22.32 -7.28
C ALA A 185 -15.28 23.36 -6.16
N PHE A 186 -15.10 24.63 -6.54
CA PHE A 186 -14.96 25.74 -5.59
C PHE A 186 -15.57 27.03 -6.12
N PRO A 187 -15.96 27.97 -5.24
CA PRO A 187 -16.54 29.24 -5.67
C PRO A 187 -15.61 30.04 -6.58
N ASN A 188 -16.15 30.59 -7.67
CA ASN A 188 -15.46 31.51 -8.55
C ASN A 188 -15.89 32.95 -8.24
N ALA A 189 -14.99 33.72 -7.63
CA ALA A 189 -15.26 35.10 -7.22
C ALA A 189 -15.56 36.07 -8.39
N GLN A 190 -15.17 35.71 -9.63
CA GLN A 190 -15.35 36.57 -10.81
C GLN A 190 -16.71 36.38 -11.46
N THR A 191 -17.23 35.14 -11.47
CA THR A 191 -18.48 34.79 -12.17
C THR A 191 -19.65 34.52 -11.23
N GLY A 192 -19.41 34.40 -9.92
CA GLY A 192 -20.45 34.05 -8.93
C GLY A 192 -20.93 32.59 -9.01
N GLY A 193 -20.32 31.77 -9.87
CA GLY A 193 -20.62 30.34 -10.02
C GLY A 193 -19.52 29.45 -9.46
N CYS A 194 -19.56 28.14 -9.77
CA CYS A 194 -18.51 27.21 -9.39
C CYS A 194 -17.45 27.09 -10.50
N ARG A 195 -16.19 27.05 -10.11
CA ARG A 195 -15.09 26.57 -10.95
C ARG A 195 -14.84 25.11 -10.62
N GLU A 196 -14.77 24.29 -11.66
CA GLU A 196 -14.57 22.84 -11.55
C GLU A 196 -13.23 22.45 -12.21
N ILE A 197 -12.52 21.50 -11.60
CA ILE A 197 -11.23 20.97 -12.05
C ILE A 197 -11.24 19.46 -11.86
N ASP A 198 -10.91 18.74 -12.93
CA ASP A 198 -10.71 17.31 -12.90
C ASP A 198 -9.23 16.98 -13.06
N ASP A 199 -8.75 16.00 -12.29
CA ASP A 199 -7.41 15.44 -12.42
C ASP A 199 -7.48 13.93 -12.23
N THR A 200 -6.66 13.18 -12.97
CA THR A 200 -6.58 11.72 -12.81
C THR A 200 -5.13 11.29 -12.82
N ARG A 201 -4.72 10.58 -11.77
CA ARG A 201 -3.35 10.14 -11.54
C ARG A 201 -3.30 8.66 -11.23
N GLN A 202 -2.16 8.05 -11.49
CA GLN A 202 -1.85 6.73 -10.96
C GLN A 202 -1.32 6.84 -9.54
N TRP A 203 -1.58 5.83 -8.71
CA TRP A 203 -1.14 5.79 -7.33
C TRP A 203 -0.49 4.46 -6.95
N ILE A 204 0.36 4.49 -5.92
CA ILE A 204 1.01 3.31 -5.33
C ILE A 204 0.80 3.37 -3.81
N ASN A 205 0.37 2.26 -3.21
CA ASN A 205 0.32 2.10 -1.75
C ASN A 205 1.63 1.49 -1.27
N ILE A 206 2.33 2.22 -0.40
CA ILE A 206 3.57 1.81 0.24
C ILE A 206 3.32 1.85 1.75
N GLY A 207 3.15 0.69 2.36
CA GLY A 207 2.97 0.57 3.82
C GLY A 207 1.77 1.34 4.39
N GLY A 208 0.68 1.50 3.63
CA GLY A 208 -0.53 2.23 4.04
C GLY A 208 -0.55 3.71 3.68
N LYS A 209 0.50 4.24 3.05
CA LYS A 209 0.55 5.60 2.48
C LYS A 209 0.45 5.53 0.96
N TYR A 210 -0.26 6.48 0.36
CA TYR A 210 -0.55 6.47 -1.07
C TYR A 210 0.22 7.59 -1.76
N TYR A 211 1.04 7.24 -2.74
CA TYR A 211 1.91 8.14 -3.48
C TYR A 211 1.49 8.24 -4.93
N GLN A 212 1.74 9.37 -5.58
CA GLN A 212 1.56 9.46 -7.03
C GLN A 212 2.66 8.68 -7.75
N ALA A 213 2.31 8.04 -8.87
CA ALA A 213 3.28 7.45 -9.78
C ALA A 213 3.55 8.38 -10.97
N ASP A 214 4.81 8.48 -11.38
CA ASP A 214 5.21 9.21 -12.57
C ASP A 214 4.91 8.43 -13.87
N ASP A 215 5.28 9.00 -15.02
CA ASP A 215 5.06 8.36 -16.33
C ASP A 215 5.78 7.00 -16.44
N ASN A 216 6.93 6.88 -15.78
CA ASN A 216 7.73 5.66 -15.65
C ASN A 216 7.21 4.70 -14.57
N LYS A 217 6.04 4.97 -14.00
CA LYS A 217 5.40 4.18 -12.94
C LYS A 217 6.15 4.20 -11.62
N LYS A 218 7.16 5.05 -11.46
CA LYS A 218 7.92 5.17 -10.22
C LYS A 218 7.14 6.02 -9.21
N ALA A 219 7.14 5.61 -7.95
CA ALA A 219 6.56 6.41 -6.88
C ALA A 219 7.33 7.72 -6.72
N THR A 220 6.59 8.81 -6.65
CA THR A 220 7.11 10.13 -6.33
C THR A 220 7.17 10.33 -4.83
N THR A 221 7.88 11.37 -4.37
CA THR A 221 7.89 11.78 -2.96
C THR A 221 6.60 12.51 -2.54
N ASN A 222 5.74 12.87 -3.49
CA ASN A 222 4.49 13.56 -3.22
C ASN A 222 3.44 12.53 -2.77
N ILE A 223 3.08 12.59 -1.48
CA ILE A 223 1.96 11.81 -0.95
C ILE A 223 0.70 12.28 -1.68
N ALA A 224 0.04 11.35 -2.36
CA ALA A 224 -1.25 11.60 -2.98
C ALA A 224 -2.34 11.73 -1.91
N PHE A 225 -2.39 10.79 -0.95
CA PHE A 225 -3.36 10.80 0.15
C PHE A 225 -3.03 9.79 1.26
N GLU A 226 -3.75 9.90 2.37
CA GLU A 226 -3.69 8.98 3.51
C GLU A 226 -5.10 8.57 3.94
N LEU A 227 -5.24 7.32 4.38
CA LEU A 227 -6.41 6.87 5.11
C LEU A 227 -6.22 7.17 6.59
N ILE A 228 -7.15 7.91 7.19
CA ILE A 228 -7.17 8.25 8.61
C ILE A 228 -8.49 7.78 9.25
N ASP A 229 -8.66 7.99 10.56
CA ASP A 229 -9.88 7.66 11.31
C ASP A 229 -10.31 6.19 11.13
N GLY A 230 -9.36 5.27 11.20
CA GLY A 230 -9.61 3.83 10.98
C GLY A 230 -9.98 3.47 9.54
N GLY A 231 -9.61 4.33 8.56
CA GLY A 231 -9.91 4.11 7.15
C GLY A 231 -11.25 4.69 6.68
N ASN A 232 -11.89 5.55 7.49
CA ASN A 232 -13.19 6.17 7.16
C ASN A 232 -13.07 7.58 6.56
N THR A 233 -11.87 8.15 6.56
CA THR A 233 -11.59 9.46 5.97
C THR A 233 -10.36 9.37 5.07
N ILE A 234 -10.44 9.94 3.88
CA ILE A 234 -9.26 10.23 3.06
C ILE A 234 -8.82 11.65 3.32
N LYS A 235 -7.54 11.81 3.65
CA LYS A 235 -6.87 13.10 3.75
C LYS A 235 -5.93 13.29 2.57
N VAL A 236 -6.19 14.31 1.76
CA VAL A 236 -5.26 14.79 0.72
C VAL A 236 -4.55 16.03 1.26
N THR A 237 -3.22 16.05 1.21
CA THR A 237 -2.43 17.23 1.57
C THR A 237 -1.79 17.79 0.31
N ASN A 238 -2.08 19.06 0.01
CA ASN A 238 -1.49 19.77 -1.12
C ASN A 238 -0.93 21.11 -0.62
N ASN A 239 0.40 21.20 -0.50
CA ASN A 239 1.08 22.36 0.09
C ASN A 239 0.50 22.71 1.47
N ASN A 240 -0.10 23.91 1.60
CA ASN A 240 -0.70 24.40 2.84
C ASN A 240 -2.19 24.07 2.98
N GLU A 241 -2.74 23.28 2.07
CA GLU A 241 -4.15 22.93 2.04
C GLU A 241 -4.37 21.46 2.38
N ARG A 242 -5.45 21.19 3.09
CA ARG A 242 -5.86 19.83 3.46
C ARG A 242 -7.31 19.62 3.12
N TYR A 243 -7.57 18.51 2.43
CA TYR A 243 -8.88 18.12 1.97
C TYR A 243 -9.26 16.80 2.61
N TYR A 244 -10.44 16.76 3.22
CA TYR A 244 -10.93 15.58 3.92
C TYR A 244 -12.18 15.07 3.24
N TYR A 245 -12.13 13.82 2.80
CA TYR A 245 -13.19 13.15 2.10
C TYR A 245 -13.71 11.98 2.93
N LYS A 246 -15.01 11.72 2.86
CA LYS A 246 -15.66 10.56 3.50
C LYS A 246 -16.44 9.77 2.48
N LYS A 247 -16.59 8.46 2.70
CA LYS A 247 -17.48 7.61 1.89
C LYS A 247 -18.93 8.11 1.95
#